data_AF-A0A9D7YHC2-F1
#
_entry.id   AF-A0A9D7YHC2-F1
#
_cell.length_a   1.000
_cell.length_b   1.000
_cell.length_c   1.000
_cell.angle_alpha   90.00
_cell.angle_beta   90.00
_cell.angle_gamma   90.00
#
_symmetry.space_group_name_H-M   'P 1'
#
loop_
_entity.id
_entity.type
_entity.pdbx_description
1 polymer ?
#
loop_
_entity_poly.entity_id
_entity_poly.type
_entity_poly.pdbx_seq_one_letter_code
_entity_poly.pdbx_strand_id
1 'polypeptide(L)'
;MDTKQIPSPDLPPDWNTLAQLTPQKVQSFIWDYISGKPLDQLAASFGLTFRQARDILAHPEVQAEIDAALELARARADHMIQVALTEAIDVLLTTIRDLEAPAETRRKAAGQIIRLHKDLHKRAAAPAATPSPIASHNPAPPAPHTSPPNPLAGISATPSQPTPIPRTRRERRAAQRHQPEPIAA
;
A
#
# COMPACT_ATOMS: atom_id res chain seq x y z
N MET A 1 -60.90 -24.48 -4.00
CA MET A 1 -59.94 -23.99 -5.01
C MET A 1 -58.66 -23.69 -4.26
N ASP A 2 -57.68 -24.59 -4.37
CA ASP A 2 -56.39 -24.51 -3.70
C ASP A 2 -55.49 -23.46 -4.36
N THR A 3 -55.33 -22.31 -3.73
CA THR A 3 -54.29 -21.36 -4.10
C THR A 3 -52.97 -21.86 -3.51
N LYS A 4 -52.26 -22.72 -4.24
CA LYS A 4 -50.85 -23.03 -3.96
C LYS A 4 -50.06 -21.73 -4.07
N GLN A 5 -49.80 -21.12 -2.92
CA GLN A 5 -48.81 -20.06 -2.76
C GLN A 5 -47.47 -20.58 -3.30
N ILE A 6 -46.99 -19.96 -4.37
CA ILE A 6 -45.61 -20.12 -4.82
C ILE A 6 -44.77 -19.31 -3.83
N PRO A 7 -43.83 -19.90 -3.08
CA PRO A 7 -42.87 -19.11 -2.33
C PRO A 7 -41.99 -18.38 -3.35
N SER A 8 -42.01 -17.06 -3.33
CA SER A 8 -41.10 -16.24 -4.14
C SER A 8 -39.65 -16.68 -3.85
N PRO A 9 -38.86 -17.01 -4.89
CA PRO A 9 -37.51 -17.51 -4.73
C PRO A 9 -36.58 -16.42 -4.18
N ASP A 10 -35.57 -16.86 -3.41
CA ASP A 10 -34.44 -16.08 -2.88
C ASP A 10 -34.04 -14.92 -3.81
N LEU A 11 -34.27 -13.69 -3.33
CA LEU A 11 -33.61 -12.52 -3.87
C LEU A 11 -32.10 -12.69 -3.66
N PRO A 12 -31.25 -12.40 -4.67
CA PRO A 12 -29.79 -12.35 -4.47
C PRO A 12 -29.47 -11.37 -3.33
N PRO A 13 -28.38 -11.58 -2.56
CA PRO A 13 -28.07 -10.76 -1.40
C PRO A 13 -28.02 -9.30 -1.82
N ASP A 14 -29.06 -8.58 -1.40
CA ASP A 14 -29.32 -7.22 -1.80
C ASP A 14 -28.20 -6.34 -1.20
N TRP A 15 -27.74 -5.33 -1.95
CA TRP A 15 -26.70 -4.39 -1.52
C TRP A 15 -27.01 -3.75 -0.14
N ASN A 16 -28.28 -3.79 0.26
CA ASN A 16 -28.78 -3.50 1.60
C ASN A 16 -28.08 -4.28 2.72
N THR A 17 -27.56 -5.49 2.48
CA THR A 17 -26.84 -6.28 3.50
C THR A 17 -25.45 -5.69 3.79
N LEU A 18 -24.82 -5.06 2.79
CA LEU A 18 -23.59 -4.27 2.95
C LEU A 18 -23.89 -2.85 3.44
N ALA A 19 -24.98 -2.22 3.00
CA ALA A 19 -25.41 -0.91 3.48
C ALA A 19 -25.87 -0.91 4.95
N GLN A 20 -26.27 -2.07 5.48
CA GLN A 20 -26.56 -2.27 6.91
C GLN A 20 -25.29 -2.43 7.77
N LEU A 21 -24.15 -2.75 7.15
CA LEU A 21 -22.86 -2.72 7.83
C LEU A 21 -22.30 -1.31 7.70
N THR A 22 -22.09 -0.63 8.82
CA THR A 22 -21.40 0.65 8.81
C THR A 22 -20.01 0.48 8.18
N PRO A 23 -19.41 1.51 7.56
CA PRO A 23 -18.05 1.43 7.03
C PRO A 23 -17.03 0.87 8.04
N GLN A 24 -17.24 1.16 9.34
CA GLN A 24 -16.45 0.60 10.44
C GLN A 24 -16.61 -0.92 10.61
N LYS A 25 -17.82 -1.47 10.41
CA LYS A 25 -18.05 -2.92 10.46
C LYS A 25 -17.43 -3.63 9.26
N VAL A 26 -17.46 -3.02 8.07
CA VAL A 26 -16.77 -3.57 6.87
C VAL A 26 -15.26 -3.62 7.10
N GLN A 27 -14.66 -2.55 7.64
CA GLN A 27 -13.24 -2.55 8.01
C GLN A 27 -12.89 -3.63 9.04
N SER A 28 -13.75 -3.81 10.06
CA SER A 28 -13.55 -4.84 11.08
C SER A 28 -13.66 -6.25 10.50
N PHE A 29 -14.59 -6.46 9.55
CA PHE A 29 -14.75 -7.72 8.82
C PHE A 29 -13.51 -8.04 7.97
N ILE A 30 -13.00 -7.05 7.24
CA ILE A 30 -11.78 -7.18 6.43
C ILE A 30 -10.57 -7.47 7.32
N TRP A 31 -10.44 -6.80 8.46
CA TRP A 31 -9.34 -7.04 9.40
C TRP A 31 -9.35 -8.45 9.98
N ASP A 32 -10.52 -8.91 10.46
CA ASP A 32 -10.69 -10.27 10.95
C ASP A 32 -10.34 -11.31 9.87
N TYR A 33 -10.75 -11.07 8.62
CA TYR A 33 -10.40 -11.93 7.49
C TYR A 33 -8.88 -11.97 7.24
N ILE A 34 -8.23 -10.80 7.13
CA ILE A 34 -6.78 -10.69 6.89
C ILE A 34 -5.97 -11.31 8.05
N SER A 35 -6.49 -11.25 9.28
CA SER A 35 -5.86 -11.88 10.45
C SER A 35 -5.89 -13.42 10.43
N GLY A 36 -6.55 -14.01 9.43
CA GLY A 36 -6.61 -15.47 9.23
C GLY A 36 -7.82 -16.13 9.90
N LYS A 37 -8.84 -15.36 10.29
CA LYS A 37 -10.06 -15.92 10.87
C LYS A 37 -10.80 -16.78 9.84
N PRO A 38 -11.15 -18.04 10.18
CA PRO A 38 -11.91 -18.91 9.29
C PRO A 38 -13.22 -18.25 8.84
N LEU A 39 -13.61 -18.47 7.58
CA LEU A 39 -14.77 -17.79 6.97
C LEU A 39 -16.09 -18.10 7.67
N ASP A 40 -16.25 -19.30 8.23
CA ASP A 40 -17.38 -19.72 9.05
C ASP A 40 -17.46 -18.94 10.38
N GLN A 41 -16.32 -18.73 11.05
CA GLN A 41 -16.24 -17.93 12.27
C GLN A 41 -16.41 -16.43 11.99
N LEU A 42 -15.91 -15.96 10.84
CA LEU A 42 -16.10 -14.61 10.36
C LEU A 42 -17.59 -14.35 10.11
N ALA A 43 -18.26 -15.23 9.37
CA ALA A 43 -19.70 -15.14 9.12
C ALA A 43 -20.50 -15.07 10.43
N ALA A 44 -20.20 -15.97 11.38
CA ALA A 44 -20.85 -15.99 12.69
C ALA A 44 -20.63 -14.70 13.49
N SER A 45 -19.42 -14.13 13.47
CA SER A 45 -19.08 -12.92 14.24
C SER A 45 -19.82 -11.67 13.77
N PHE A 46 -20.25 -11.66 12.51
CA PHE A 46 -20.95 -10.54 11.89
C PHE A 46 -22.45 -10.82 11.66
N GLY A 47 -22.96 -11.96 12.14
CA GLY A 47 -24.36 -12.34 11.99
C GLY A 47 -24.76 -12.63 10.53
N LEU A 48 -23.80 -13.08 9.72
CA LEU A 48 -23.97 -13.36 8.29
C LEU A 48 -24.02 -14.87 8.06
N THR A 49 -24.65 -15.27 6.96
CA THR A 49 -24.50 -16.62 6.43
C THR A 49 -23.13 -16.79 5.75
N PHE A 50 -22.64 -18.02 5.64
CA PHE A 50 -21.39 -18.32 4.94
C PHE A 50 -21.38 -17.80 3.49
N ARG A 51 -22.51 -17.95 2.77
CA ARG A 51 -22.65 -17.46 1.40
C ARG A 51 -22.54 -15.93 1.36
N GLN A 52 -23.22 -15.22 2.25
CA GLN A 52 -23.13 -13.75 2.32
C GLN A 52 -21.71 -13.28 2.64
N ALA A 53 -21.02 -13.90 3.60
CA ALA A 53 -19.64 -13.55 3.92
C ALA A 53 -18.71 -13.78 2.71
N ARG A 54 -18.91 -14.86 1.96
CA ARG A 54 -18.16 -15.14 0.72
C ARG A 54 -18.44 -14.10 -0.37
N ASP A 55 -19.70 -13.75 -0.57
CA ASP A 55 -20.11 -12.82 -1.62
C ASP A 55 -19.63 -11.38 -1.29
N ILE A 56 -19.60 -11.00 -0.01
CA ILE A 56 -18.99 -9.76 0.47
C ILE A 56 -17.49 -9.75 0.15
N LEU A 57 -16.77 -10.83 0.47
CA LEU A 57 -15.35 -10.93 0.14
C LEU A 57 -15.12 -10.87 -1.37
N ALA A 58 -15.98 -11.44 -2.19
CA ALA A 58 -15.85 -11.40 -3.65
C ALA A 58 -16.16 -10.01 -4.26
N HIS A 59 -16.65 -9.05 -3.46
CA HIS A 59 -17.01 -7.74 -3.96
C HIS A 59 -15.78 -6.92 -4.38
N PRO A 60 -15.75 -6.29 -5.57
CA PRO A 60 -14.59 -5.55 -6.07
C PRO A 60 -14.06 -4.45 -5.14
N GLU A 61 -14.96 -3.70 -4.49
CA GLU A 61 -14.56 -2.64 -3.54
C GLU A 61 -13.92 -3.23 -2.27
N VAL A 62 -14.46 -4.35 -1.77
CA VAL A 62 -13.92 -5.05 -0.59
C VAL A 62 -12.57 -5.68 -0.94
N GLN A 63 -12.42 -6.22 -2.14
CA GLN A 63 -11.13 -6.70 -2.65
C GLN A 63 -10.10 -5.57 -2.74
N ALA A 64 -10.47 -4.40 -3.25
CA ALA A 64 -9.58 -3.24 -3.29
C ALA A 64 -9.17 -2.77 -1.88
N GLU A 65 -10.08 -2.80 -0.90
CA GLU A 65 -9.76 -2.50 0.49
C GLU A 65 -8.85 -3.56 1.15
N ILE A 66 -9.08 -4.85 0.86
CA ILE A 66 -8.21 -5.95 1.30
C ILE A 66 -6.80 -5.75 0.76
N ASP A 67 -6.66 -5.49 -0.55
CA ASP A 67 -5.36 -5.26 -1.19
C ASP A 67 -4.66 -4.04 -0.57
N ALA A 68 -5.38 -2.93 -0.36
CA ALA A 68 -4.83 -1.75 0.29
C ALA A 68 -4.38 -2.02 1.74
N ALA A 69 -5.15 -2.79 2.50
CA ALA A 69 -4.80 -3.18 3.85
C ALA A 69 -3.57 -4.11 3.90
N LEU A 70 -3.45 -5.03 2.93
CA LEU A 70 -2.30 -5.93 2.80
C LEU A 70 -1.03 -5.15 2.42
N GLU A 71 -1.10 -4.22 1.47
CA GLU A 71 0.04 -3.37 1.10
C GLU A 71 0.49 -2.48 2.26
N LEU A 72 -0.46 -1.90 3.02
CA LEU A 72 -0.14 -1.15 4.23
C LEU A 72 0.54 -2.03 5.30
N ALA A 73 0.02 -3.24 5.50
CA ALA A 73 0.61 -4.20 6.44
C ALA A 73 2.03 -4.61 6.02
N ARG A 74 2.26 -4.84 4.73
CA ARG A 74 3.59 -5.12 4.16
C ARG A 74 4.55 -3.96 4.39
N ALA A 75 4.16 -2.74 4.03
CA ALA A 75 4.98 -1.55 4.22
C ALA A 75 5.34 -1.34 5.71
N ARG A 76 4.40 -1.59 6.63
CA ARG A 76 4.66 -1.53 8.07
C ARG A 76 5.60 -2.62 8.53
N ALA A 77 5.43 -3.85 8.05
CA ALA A 77 6.32 -4.96 8.37
C ALA A 77 7.76 -4.68 7.87
N ASP A 78 7.91 -4.19 6.64
CA ASP A 78 9.20 -3.79 6.08
C ASP A 78 9.86 -2.68 6.90
N HIS A 79 9.07 -1.68 7.32
CA HIS A 79 9.56 -0.63 8.21
C HIS A 79 10.04 -1.20 9.56
N MET A 80 9.28 -2.10 10.19
CA MET A 80 9.68 -2.74 11.46
C MET A 80 10.95 -3.59 11.30
N ILE A 81 11.09 -4.31 10.19
CA ILE A 81 12.30 -5.08 9.87
C ILE A 81 13.50 -4.14 9.73
N GLN A 82 13.34 -3.01 9.04
CA GLN A 82 14.41 -2.03 8.85
C GLN A 82 14.87 -1.41 10.18
N VAL A 83 13.93 -1.08 11.07
CA VAL A 83 14.25 -0.58 12.42
C VAL A 83 15.01 -1.63 13.21
N ALA A 84 14.50 -2.86 13.30
CA ALA A 84 15.15 -3.94 14.03
C ALA A 84 16.56 -4.28 13.49
N LEU A 85 16.74 -4.23 12.17
CA LEU A 85 18.06 -4.43 11.55
C LEU A 85 19.04 -3.30 11.92
N THR A 86 18.56 -2.06 11.96
CA THR A 86 19.39 -0.91 12.33
C THR A 86 19.84 -1.02 13.79
N GLU A 87 18.90 -1.31 14.70
CA GLU A 87 19.20 -1.52 16.12
C GLU A 87 20.17 -2.69 16.35
N ALA A 88 19.96 -3.81 15.64
CA ALA A 88 20.86 -4.96 15.71
C ALA A 88 22.28 -4.61 15.25
N ILE A 89 22.42 -3.83 14.16
CA ILE A 89 23.72 -3.38 13.67
C ILE A 89 24.40 -2.47 14.71
N ASP A 90 23.67 -1.58 15.35
CA ASP A 90 24.21 -0.70 16.38
C ASP A 90 24.72 -1.49 17.61
N VAL A 91 23.99 -2.52 18.04
CA VAL A 91 24.43 -3.44 19.10
C VAL A 91 25.70 -4.20 18.70
N LEU A 92 25.82 -4.63 17.45
CA LEU A 92 27.03 -5.31 16.97
C LEU A 92 28.22 -4.35 16.88
N LEU A 93 28.02 -3.11 16.42
CA LEU A 93 29.07 -2.10 16.34
C LEU A 93 29.56 -1.66 17.72
N THR A 94 28.66 -1.51 18.68
CA THR A 94 29.03 -1.22 20.08
C THR A 94 29.83 -2.38 20.67
N THR A 95 29.41 -3.63 20.45
CA THR A 95 30.16 -4.83 20.87
C THR A 95 31.56 -4.88 20.25
N ILE A 96 31.73 -4.49 18.98
CA ILE A 96 33.05 -4.49 18.31
C ILE A 96 33.96 -3.39 18.87
N ARG A 97 33.39 -2.22 19.19
CA ARG A 97 34.13 -1.05 19.69
C ARG A 97 34.44 -1.15 21.18
N ASP A 98 33.73 -2.00 21.92
CA ASP A 98 34.02 -2.30 23.31
C ASP A 98 35.41 -2.94 23.42
N LEU A 99 36.33 -2.25 24.12
CA LEU A 99 37.69 -2.74 24.32
C LEU A 99 37.79 -3.75 25.46
N GLU A 100 36.77 -3.82 26.33
CA GLU A 100 36.69 -4.74 27.46
C GLU A 100 36.08 -6.09 27.07
N ALA A 101 35.29 -6.13 25.99
CA ALA A 101 34.73 -7.38 25.47
C ALA A 101 35.81 -8.38 24.99
N PRO A 102 35.61 -9.70 25.21
CA PRO A 102 36.53 -10.72 24.72
C PRO A 102 36.77 -10.63 23.21
N ALA A 103 38.02 -10.80 22.76
CA ALA A 103 38.38 -10.69 21.34
C ALA A 103 37.62 -11.66 20.43
N GLU A 104 37.19 -12.81 20.94
CA GLU A 104 36.31 -13.74 20.22
C GLU A 104 34.90 -13.18 20.00
N THR A 105 34.31 -12.55 21.02
CA THR A 105 32.98 -11.90 20.94
C THR A 105 32.99 -10.79 19.89
N ARG A 106 34.03 -9.96 19.88
CA ARG A 106 34.21 -8.89 18.87
C ARG A 106 34.35 -9.44 17.46
N ARG A 107 35.13 -10.51 17.28
CA ARG A 107 35.27 -11.20 15.98
C ARG A 107 33.95 -11.82 15.51
N LYS A 108 33.20 -12.45 16.42
CA LYS A 108 31.86 -13.00 16.12
C LYS A 108 30.89 -11.90 15.69
N ALA A 109 30.86 -10.77 16.40
CA ALA A 109 30.03 -9.62 16.05
C ALA A 109 30.40 -9.05 14.66
N ALA A 110 31.70 -8.87 14.37
CA ALA A 110 32.17 -8.42 13.06
C ALA A 110 31.76 -9.40 11.93
N GLY A 111 31.87 -10.71 12.18
CA GLY A 111 31.42 -11.75 11.25
C GLY A 111 29.92 -11.71 10.98
N GLN A 112 29.10 -11.40 12.00
CA GLN A 112 27.65 -11.25 11.85
C GLN A 112 27.27 -10.04 10.99
N ILE A 113 27.96 -8.90 11.14
CA ILE A 113 27.74 -7.72 10.28
C ILE A 113 28.05 -8.04 8.82
N ILE A 114 29.18 -8.70 8.54
CA ILE A 114 29.56 -9.07 7.16
C ILE A 114 28.52 -10.04 6.56
N ARG A 115 28.00 -10.99 7.35
CA ARG A 115 26.95 -11.91 6.90
C ARG A 115 25.65 -11.19 6.60
N LEU A 116 25.19 -10.32 7.51
CA LEU A 116 23.99 -9.49 7.30
C LEU A 116 24.10 -8.65 6.03
N HIS A 117 25.27 -8.04 5.79
CA HIS A 117 25.52 -7.27 4.58
C HIS A 117 25.42 -8.12 3.31
N LYS A 118 25.99 -9.33 3.31
CA LYS A 118 25.87 -10.28 2.18
C LYS A 118 24.43 -10.72 1.95
N ASP A 119 23.69 -11.02 3.01
CA ASP A 119 22.30 -11.46 2.92
C ASP A 119 21.37 -10.35 2.41
N LEU A 120 21.59 -9.10 2.84
CA LEU A 120 20.89 -7.92 2.31
C LEU A 120 21.21 -7.70 0.83
N HIS A 121 22.47 -7.80 0.43
CA HIS A 121 22.85 -7.68 -0.98
C HIS A 121 22.25 -8.81 -1.84
N LYS A 122 22.16 -10.03 -1.30
CA LYS A 122 21.48 -11.15 -1.98
C LYS A 122 19.98 -10.92 -2.13
N ARG A 123 19.32 -10.34 -1.13
CA ARG A 123 17.88 -9.99 -1.19
C ARG A 123 17.61 -8.84 -2.15
N ALA A 124 18.47 -7.82 -2.17
CA ALA A 124 18.36 -6.70 -3.11
C ALA A 124 18.70 -7.10 -4.56
N ALA A 125 19.61 -8.06 -4.72
CA ALA A 125 19.98 -8.63 -6.03
C ALA A 125 19.09 -9.79 -6.49
N ALA A 126 18.19 -10.28 -5.62
CA ALA A 126 17.11 -11.12 -6.10
C ALA A 126 16.27 -10.23 -7.02
N PRO A 127 16.10 -10.59 -8.31
CA PRO A 127 15.31 -9.79 -9.22
C PRO A 127 13.96 -9.60 -8.54
N ALA A 128 13.57 -8.32 -8.34
CA ALA A 128 12.22 -7.98 -7.91
C ALA A 128 11.30 -8.83 -8.77
N ALA A 129 10.59 -9.78 -8.15
CA ALA A 129 9.70 -10.68 -8.85
C ALA A 129 8.88 -9.78 -9.76
N THR A 130 9.14 -9.88 -11.06
CA THR A 130 8.54 -9.00 -12.05
C THR A 130 7.05 -9.08 -11.75
N PRO A 131 6.38 -7.99 -11.34
CA PRO A 131 4.94 -8.05 -11.18
C PRO A 131 4.44 -8.59 -12.51
N SER A 132 3.77 -9.75 -12.45
CA SER A 132 3.33 -10.42 -13.67
C SER A 132 2.64 -9.36 -14.51
N PRO A 133 3.04 -9.16 -15.79
CA PRO A 133 2.34 -8.22 -16.63
C PRO A 133 0.90 -8.72 -16.64
N ILE A 134 0.00 -7.98 -16.00
CA ILE A 134 -1.43 -8.12 -16.23
C ILE A 134 -1.52 -8.01 -17.73
N ALA A 135 -1.88 -9.11 -18.39
CA ALA A 135 -2.21 -9.11 -19.80
C ALA A 135 -3.24 -8.01 -19.97
N SER A 136 -2.78 -6.90 -20.55
CA SER A 136 -3.62 -5.79 -20.96
C SER A 136 -4.49 -6.34 -22.07
N HIS A 137 -5.61 -6.97 -21.70
CA HIS A 137 -6.81 -6.91 -22.51
C HIS A 137 -7.30 -5.46 -22.46
N ASN A 138 -6.55 -4.55 -23.08
CA ASN A 138 -7.12 -3.32 -23.58
C ASN A 138 -7.94 -3.75 -24.81
N PRO A 139 -9.29 -3.75 -24.76
CA PRO A 139 -10.04 -3.82 -25.99
C PRO A 139 -9.59 -2.66 -26.88
N ALA A 140 -9.48 -2.94 -28.17
CA ALA A 140 -9.11 -1.96 -29.18
C ALA A 140 -9.94 -0.67 -29.00
N PRO A 141 -9.33 0.52 -29.14
CA PRO A 141 -10.07 1.77 -29.02
C PRO A 141 -11.27 1.74 -29.96
N PRO A 142 -12.49 2.00 -29.48
CA PRO A 142 -13.67 2.04 -30.35
C PRO A 142 -13.47 3.13 -31.40
N ALA A 143 -13.87 2.80 -32.63
CA ALA A 143 -13.79 3.70 -33.78
C ALA A 143 -14.41 5.07 -33.44
N PRO A 144 -13.85 6.17 -33.97
CA PRO A 144 -14.30 7.52 -33.66
C PRO A 144 -15.77 7.69 -34.06
N HIS A 145 -16.64 7.81 -33.05
CA HIS A 145 -18.01 8.29 -33.22
C HIS A 145 -17.94 9.77 -33.60
N THR A 146 -18.11 10.07 -34.87
CA THR A 146 -18.37 11.43 -35.36
C THR A 146 -19.78 11.82 -34.94
N SER A 147 -19.90 12.75 -33.99
CA SER A 147 -21.15 13.45 -33.70
C SER A 147 -21.15 14.82 -34.42
N PRO A 148 -22.31 15.29 -34.93
CA PRO A 148 -22.42 16.50 -35.74
C PRO A 148 -22.21 17.79 -34.93
N PRO A 149 -21.93 18.93 -35.60
CA PRO A 149 -21.45 20.15 -34.98
C PRO A 149 -22.52 20.82 -34.12
N ASN A 150 -22.16 21.17 -32.89
CA ASN A 150 -22.98 22.05 -32.05
C ASN A 150 -22.55 23.51 -32.30
N PRO A 151 -23.43 24.38 -32.82
CA PRO A 151 -23.11 25.77 -33.03
C PRO A 151 -23.48 26.56 -31.78
N LEU A 152 -22.49 27.15 -31.12
CA LEU A 152 -22.59 28.48 -30.52
C LEU A 152 -21.18 28.90 -30.13
N ALA A 153 -20.62 29.71 -31.01
CA ALA A 153 -19.39 30.45 -30.81
C ALA A 153 -19.58 31.51 -29.71
N GLY A 154 -18.48 31.80 -29.02
CA GLY A 154 -18.28 33.11 -28.40
C GLY A 154 -18.39 33.13 -26.88
N ILE A 155 -17.33 32.71 -26.19
CA ILE A 155 -16.83 33.46 -25.04
C ILE A 155 -15.32 33.25 -24.91
N SER A 156 -14.62 34.36 -25.10
CA SER A 156 -13.18 34.54 -24.97
C SER A 156 -12.70 34.15 -23.57
N ALA A 157 -11.75 33.21 -23.49
CA ALA A 157 -10.98 32.95 -22.28
C ALA A 157 -9.53 33.40 -22.52
N THR A 158 -9.21 34.53 -21.90
CA THR A 158 -7.88 35.16 -21.84
C THR A 158 -6.89 34.22 -21.11
N PRO A 159 -5.67 33.97 -21.62
CA PRO A 159 -4.69 33.16 -20.91
C PRO A 159 -4.19 33.91 -19.66
N SER A 160 -4.51 33.38 -18.48
CA SER A 160 -3.95 33.85 -17.21
C SER A 160 -2.53 33.32 -17.05
N GLN A 161 -1.61 34.24 -16.79
CA GLN A 161 -0.19 33.98 -16.55
C GLN A 161 0.03 33.01 -15.38
N PRO A 162 1.11 32.21 -15.39
CA PRO A 162 1.47 31.35 -14.27
C PRO A 162 1.89 32.19 -13.04
N THR A 163 1.34 31.83 -11.89
CA THR A 163 1.74 32.37 -10.58
C THR A 163 3.13 31.84 -10.22
N PRO A 164 4.11 32.69 -9.84
CA PRO A 164 5.44 32.22 -9.44
C PRO A 164 5.37 31.46 -8.10
N ILE A 165 5.97 30.27 -8.07
CA ILE A 165 6.08 29.43 -6.88
C ILE A 165 7.13 30.03 -5.93
N PRO A 166 6.83 30.25 -4.63
CA PRO A 166 7.80 30.74 -3.66
C PRO A 166 8.85 29.66 -3.32
N ARG A 167 10.14 30.00 -3.42
CA ARG A 167 11.26 29.11 -3.07
C ARG A 167 11.19 28.64 -1.62
N THR A 168 11.39 27.34 -1.39
CA THR A 168 11.38 26.76 -0.04
C THR A 168 12.65 27.14 0.74
N ARG A 169 12.57 27.13 2.08
CA ARG A 169 13.72 27.37 2.99
C ARG A 169 14.94 26.46 2.69
N ARG A 170 14.71 25.30 2.08
CA ARG A 170 15.75 24.33 1.73
C ARG A 170 16.61 24.80 0.55
N GLU A 171 16.03 25.49 -0.43
CA GLU A 171 16.76 26.07 -1.58
C GLU A 171 17.64 27.25 -1.18
N ARG A 172 17.20 28.09 -0.22
CA ARG A 172 18.02 29.21 0.28
C ARG A 172 19.31 28.74 0.97
N ARG A 173 19.33 27.56 1.60
CA ARG A 173 20.54 27.00 2.26
C ARG A 173 21.57 26.44 1.27
N ALA A 174 21.14 25.94 0.11
CA ALA A 174 22.07 25.41 -0.89
C ALA A 174 22.86 26.52 -1.59
N ALA A 175 22.26 27.70 -1.79
CA ALA A 175 22.90 28.83 -2.46
C ALA A 175 23.88 29.64 -1.58
N GLN A 176 23.95 29.39 -0.26
CA GLN A 176 24.85 30.11 0.67
C GLN A 176 26.21 29.42 0.88
N ARG A 177 26.42 28.21 0.35
CA ARG A 177 27.67 27.46 0.53
C ARG A 177 28.80 27.85 -0.43
N HIS A 178 28.58 28.82 -1.31
CA HIS A 178 29.58 29.30 -2.27
C HIS A 178 29.93 30.78 -2.04
N GLN A 179 30.17 31.18 -0.78
CA GLN A 179 30.93 32.40 -0.54
C GLN A 179 32.42 32.01 -0.47
N PRO A 180 33.28 32.53 -1.36
CA PRO A 180 34.71 32.32 -1.26
C PRO A 180 35.26 32.99 0.02
N GLU A 181 36.07 32.25 0.78
CA GLU A 181 36.80 32.80 1.92
C GLU A 181 37.71 33.94 1.46
N PRO A 182 37.72 35.11 2.14
CA PRO A 182 38.72 36.12 1.89
C PRO A 182 40.08 35.60 2.37
N ILE A 183 40.99 35.37 1.43
CA ILE A 183 42.40 35.11 1.70
C ILE A 183 42.97 36.41 2.29
N ALA A 184 43.24 36.41 3.60
CA ALA A 184 43.97 37.49 4.24
C ALA A 184 45.46 37.42 3.82
N ALA A 185 46.02 38.58 3.51
CA ALA A 185 47.46 38.80 3.34
C ALA A 185 48.17 38.88 4.70
#